data_AF-A0A9D2LE42-F1
#
_entry.id   AF-A0A9D2LE42-F1
#
_cell.length_a   1.000
_cell.length_b   1.000
_cell.length_c   1.000
_cell.angle_alpha   90.00
_cell.angle_beta   90.00
_cell.angle_gamma   90.00
#
_symmetry.space_group_name_H-M   'P 1'
#
loop_
_entity.id
_entity.type
_entity.pdbx_description
1 polymer ?
#
loop_
_entity_poly.entity_id
_entity_poly.type
_entity_poly.pdbx_seq_one_letter_code
_entity_poly.pdbx_strand_id
1 'polypeptide(L)' 'MAPSSSTFTSPSNPTALARLRPVLTRSISPENFDGSPGGGGRATEGTGAEAARDLGQGWKVSPSV' A
#
# COMPACT_ATOMS: atom_id res chain seq x y z
N MET A 1 -4.78 12.03 -47.51
CA MET A 1 -4.03 12.31 -46.27
C MET A 1 -4.99 12.12 -45.11
N ALA A 2 -5.04 10.92 -44.54
CA ALA A 2 -5.96 10.55 -43.46
C ALA A 2 -5.18 10.47 -42.13
N PRO A 3 -5.76 10.90 -41.00
CA PRO A 3 -5.05 10.94 -39.73
C PRO A 3 -4.81 9.54 -39.17
N SER A 4 -3.56 9.25 -38.85
CA SER A 4 -3.12 8.03 -38.16
C SER A 4 -3.85 7.91 -36.81
N SER A 5 -4.77 6.95 -36.71
CA SER A 5 -5.46 6.66 -35.46
C SER A 5 -4.45 6.09 -34.45
N SER A 6 -4.12 6.87 -33.42
CA SER A 6 -3.32 6.38 -32.29
C SER A 6 -4.10 5.30 -31.54
N THR A 7 -3.72 4.05 -31.75
CA THR A 7 -4.25 2.89 -31.03
C THR A 7 -3.87 3.03 -29.55
N PHE A 8 -4.85 3.31 -28.69
CA PHE A 8 -4.68 3.21 -27.25
C PHE A 8 -4.61 1.73 -26.87
N THR A 9 -3.41 1.21 -26.61
CA THR A 9 -3.22 -0.17 -26.17
C THR A 9 -3.80 -0.33 -24.77
N SER A 10 -4.92 -1.05 -24.68
CA SER A 10 -5.54 -1.42 -23.41
C SER A 10 -4.52 -2.16 -22.53
N PRO A 11 -4.28 -1.78 -21.26
CA PRO A 11 -3.17 -2.28 -20.46
C PRO A 11 -3.35 -3.73 -19.94
N SER A 12 -4.29 -4.50 -20.49
CA SER A 12 -4.71 -5.80 -19.97
C SER A 12 -3.81 -6.97 -20.39
N ASN A 13 -2.47 -6.81 -20.26
CA ASN A 13 -1.56 -7.95 -20.29
C ASN A 13 -1.22 -8.40 -18.85
N PRO A 14 -1.86 -9.45 -18.32
CA PRO A 14 -1.61 -9.93 -16.95
C PRO A 14 -0.16 -10.38 -16.73
N THR A 15 0.52 -10.84 -17.78
CA THR A 15 1.94 -11.22 -17.72
C THR A 15 2.83 -10.02 -17.40
N ALA A 16 2.50 -8.85 -17.93
CA ALA A 16 3.26 -7.63 -17.68
C ALA A 16 3.04 -7.09 -16.26
N LEU A 17 1.85 -7.29 -15.68
CA LEU A 17 1.51 -6.90 -14.30
C LEU A 17 2.19 -7.83 -13.26
N ALA A 18 2.26 -9.13 -13.54
CA ALA A 18 2.84 -10.11 -12.62
C ALA A 18 4.38 -10.18 -12.65
N ARG A 19 5.04 -9.53 -13.63
CA ARG A 19 6.49 -9.59 -13.79
C ARG A 19 7.19 -8.81 -12.67
N LEU A 20 8.02 -9.52 -11.88
CA LEU A 20 8.88 -8.90 -10.86
C LEU A 20 9.88 -7.92 -11.46
N ARG A 21 10.12 -6.81 -10.77
CA ARG A 21 11.09 -5.78 -11.14
C ARG A 21 11.98 -5.46 -9.93
N PRO A 22 13.25 -5.09 -10.16
CA PRO A 22 14.15 -4.66 -9.08
C PRO A 22 13.79 -3.23 -8.65
N VAL A 23 12.74 -3.10 -7.85
CA VAL A 23 12.24 -1.82 -7.32
C VAL A 23 12.16 -1.87 -5.80
N LEU A 24 12.34 -0.72 -5.16
CA LEU A 24 12.13 -0.57 -3.72
C LEU A 24 10.65 -0.23 -3.46
N THR A 25 9.97 -1.04 -2.67
CA THR A 25 8.59 -0.81 -2.25
C THR A 25 8.55 -0.25 -0.83
N ARG A 26 7.63 0.69 -0.57
CA ARG A 26 7.33 1.22 0.76
C ARG A 26 5.82 1.22 1.00
N SER A 27 5.41 1.04 2.26
CA SER A 27 4.00 1.11 2.68
C SER A 27 3.83 2.25 3.66
N ILE A 28 3.24 3.36 3.21
CA ILE A 28 2.99 4.53 4.05
C ILE A 28 1.56 4.46 4.60
N SER A 29 1.41 4.69 5.90
CA SER A 29 0.11 4.70 6.60
C SER A 29 0.17 5.62 7.82
N PRO A 30 -0.96 5.87 8.50
CA PRO A 30 -0.95 6.55 9.81
C PRO A 30 -0.13 5.85 10.91
N GLU A 31 0.34 4.63 10.66
CA GLU A 31 1.24 3.89 11.55
C GLU A 31 2.68 3.85 11.01
N ASN A 32 2.87 4.20 9.73
CA ASN A 32 4.15 4.15 9.03
C ASN A 32 4.37 5.37 8.14
N PHE A 33 4.57 6.54 8.74
CA PHE A 33 4.68 7.80 7.99
C PHE A 33 5.87 7.84 7.02
N ASP A 34 6.97 7.15 7.34
CA ASP A 34 8.20 7.13 6.54
C ASP A 34 8.27 5.93 5.57
N GLY A 35 7.32 4.99 5.65
CA GLY A 35 7.34 3.77 4.84
C GLY A 35 8.58 2.92 5.08
N SER A 36 9.17 2.99 6.27
CA SER A 36 10.31 2.15 6.64
C SER A 36 9.91 0.67 6.69
N PRO A 37 10.82 -0.25 6.32
CA PRO A 37 10.58 -1.69 6.46
C PRO A 37 10.22 -2.05 7.90
N GLY A 38 9.21 -2.91 8.08
CA GLY A 38 8.73 -3.31 9.40
C GLY A 38 7.99 -2.20 10.17
N GLY A 39 7.69 -1.06 9.55
CA GLY A 39 7.05 0.08 10.22
C GLY A 39 5.52 -0.01 10.39
N GLY A 40 4.86 -1.10 9.98
CA GLY A 40 3.42 -1.28 10.20
C GLY A 40 3.08 -1.59 11.67
N GLY A 41 1.87 -1.26 12.13
CA GLY A 41 1.43 -1.60 13.49
C GLY A 41 2.17 -0.85 14.60
N ARG A 42 2.84 0.27 14.30
CA ARG A 42 3.56 1.07 15.29
C ARG A 42 2.65 1.96 16.15
N ALA A 43 1.42 2.23 15.69
CA ALA A 43 0.48 3.04 16.45
C ALA A 43 0.01 2.28 17.70
N THR A 44 0.09 2.95 18.85
CA THR A 44 -0.43 2.48 20.14
C THR A 44 -1.71 3.20 20.55
N GLU A 45 -2.03 4.30 19.86
CA GLU A 45 -3.17 5.17 20.12
C GLU A 45 -3.97 5.41 18.85
N GLY A 46 -5.22 5.80 19.03
CA GLY A 46 -6.17 6.04 17.95
C GLY A 46 -7.48 5.29 18.17
N THR A 47 -8.39 5.40 17.21
CA THR A 47 -9.75 4.84 17.31
C THR A 47 -9.77 3.31 17.42
N GLY A 48 -8.74 2.61 16.91
CA GLY A 48 -8.59 1.17 17.06
C GLY A 48 -7.92 0.70 18.36
N ALA A 49 -7.47 1.61 19.24
CA ALA A 49 -6.63 1.24 20.39
C ALA A 49 -7.35 0.28 21.36
N GLU A 50 -8.62 0.56 21.66
CA GLU A 50 -9.43 -0.30 22.52
C GLU A 50 -9.63 -1.72 21.96
N ALA A 51 -9.74 -1.85 20.64
CA ALA A 51 -9.88 -3.16 20.01
C ALA A 51 -8.55 -3.95 20.01
N ALA A 52 -7.42 -3.23 19.96
CA ALA A 52 -6.08 -3.83 19.90
C ALA A 52 -5.42 -4.00 21.28
N ARG A 53 -6.05 -3.55 22.38
CA ARG A 53 -5.43 -3.45 23.72
C ARG A 53 -4.78 -4.74 24.21
N ASP A 54 -5.38 -5.89 23.90
CA ASP A 54 -4.92 -7.20 24.35
C ASP A 54 -3.96 -7.88 23.35
N LEU A 55 -3.83 -7.34 22.14
CA LEU A 55 -2.96 -7.86 21.09
C LEU A 55 -1.53 -7.28 21.17
N GLY A 56 -1.42 -6.05 21.69
CA GLY A 56 -0.16 -5.33 21.84
C GLY A 56 0.34 -4.66 20.56
N GLN A 57 1.52 -4.04 20.65
CA GLN A 57 2.16 -3.34 19.53
C GLN A 57 2.54 -4.30 18.40
N GLY A 58 2.35 -3.87 17.15
CA GLY A 58 2.50 -4.70 15.94
C GLY A 58 1.15 -5.05 15.30
N TRP A 59 0.05 -4.90 16.04
CA TRP A 59 -1.30 -4.97 15.51
C TRP A 59 -1.80 -3.60 15.07
N LYS A 60 -2.76 -3.63 14.14
CA LYS A 60 -3.27 -2.42 13.50
C LYS A 60 -4.22 -1.67 14.42
N VAL A 61 -3.88 -0.43 14.73
CA VAL A 61 -4.69 0.55 15.47
C VAL A 61 -5.23 1.63 14.53
N SER A 62 -4.57 1.90 13.41
CA SER A 62 -4.93 2.89 12.40
C SER A 62 -4.50 2.48 10.97
N PRO A 63 -5.12 3.01 9.90
CA PRO A 63 -6.25 3.94 9.89
C PRO A 63 -7.54 3.27 10.37
N SER A 64 -8.48 4.09 10.83
CA SER A 64 -9.88 3.74 11.03
C SER A 64 -10.71 4.97 10.67
N VAL A 65 -11.86 4.75 10.04
CA VAL A 65 -12.82 5.79 9.67
C VAL A 65 -13.87 5.98 10.75
#